data_AF-A0A7V6VPV3-F1
#
_entry.id   AF-A0A7V6VPV3-F1
#
_cell.length_a   1.000
_cell.length_b   1.000
_cell.length_c   1.000
_cell.angle_alpha   90.00
_cell.angle_beta   90.00
_cell.angle_gamma   90.00
#
_symmetry.space_group_name_H-M   'P 1'
#
loop_
_entity.id
_entity.type
_entity.pdbx_description
1 polymer ?
#
loop_
_entity_poly.entity_id
_entity_poly.type
_entity_poly.pdbx_seq_one_letter_code
_entity_poly.pdbx_strand_id
1 'polypeptide(L)'
;MLEYQMITVLCRRFDYSGAYNIARALNIHQTPLGSLLQLCKSSVNFDFHAARSMLPDLKDFFSKEDSRKLQRNHEALIAGEPDAMFSEHLWSMRFQLEQEEFIDFLGRLYRFNEAFFKYVFVLKHTGKKSIFDEIYEEGRILRILRKKYNIHNRNIIFAIHTFLLQTSPMMPGVKQALEFLTGKEMKALADLRNSSIVGHGFRAVSEEMITQQFAPPKVLLDQLYLHLQHVGLNIDTQKYHLMNDVITKSVEREFS
;
A
#
# COMPACT_ATOMS: atom_id res chain seq x y z
N MET A 1 29.38 15.51 6.37
CA MET A 1 29.54 14.35 5.44
C MET A 1 28.84 13.13 6.00
N LEU A 2 29.01 12.84 7.29
CA LEU A 2 28.28 11.78 8.01
C LEU A 2 26.75 12.02 7.99
N GLU A 3 26.31 13.25 8.18
CA GLU A 3 24.89 13.64 8.20
C GLU A 3 24.20 13.40 6.86
N TYR A 4 24.93 13.61 5.75
CA TYR A 4 24.46 13.33 4.39
C TYR A 4 24.36 11.81 4.14
N GLN A 5 25.32 11.04 4.64
CA GLN A 5 25.23 9.57 4.61
C GLN A 5 24.03 9.06 5.42
N MET A 6 23.67 9.73 6.52
CA MET A 6 22.48 9.38 7.31
C MET A 6 21.18 9.58 6.51
N ILE A 7 21.06 10.64 5.70
CA ILE A 7 19.90 10.83 4.80
C ILE A 7 19.73 9.60 3.90
N THR A 8 20.80 9.13 3.27
CA THR A 8 20.78 7.94 2.41
C THR A 8 20.39 6.67 3.16
N VAL A 9 20.94 6.45 4.37
CA VAL A 9 20.60 5.29 5.21
C VAL A 9 19.12 5.28 5.57
N LEU A 10 18.57 6.43 5.97
CA LEU A 10 17.15 6.56 6.33
C LEU A 10 16.24 6.35 5.12
N CYS A 11 16.58 6.91 3.96
CA CYS A 11 15.81 6.71 2.73
C CYS A 11 15.80 5.25 2.29
N ARG A 12 16.90 4.51 2.45
CA ARG A 12 16.96 3.07 2.16
C ARG A 12 15.99 2.24 3.03
N ARG A 13 15.68 2.71 4.24
CA ARG A 13 14.63 2.16 5.13
C ARG A 13 13.27 2.85 4.97
N PHE A 14 13.11 3.68 3.96
CA PHE A 14 11.90 4.47 3.69
C PHE A 14 11.49 5.42 4.83
N ASP A 15 12.42 5.76 5.74
CA ASP A 15 12.21 6.76 6.78
C ASP A 15 12.44 8.17 6.25
N TYR A 16 11.52 8.61 5.39
CA TYR A 16 11.58 9.95 4.81
C TYR A 16 11.30 11.06 5.83
N SER A 17 10.62 10.74 6.93
CA SER A 17 10.40 11.69 8.03
C SER A 17 11.71 12.00 8.74
N GLY A 18 12.48 10.98 9.12
CA GLY A 18 13.82 11.11 9.67
C GLY A 18 14.76 11.82 8.70
N ALA A 19 14.79 11.39 7.43
CA ALA A 19 15.63 12.00 6.40
C ALA A 19 15.33 13.49 6.21
N TYR A 20 14.05 13.88 6.15
CA TYR A 20 13.64 15.28 6.04
C TYR A 20 13.99 16.10 7.28
N ASN A 21 13.92 15.52 8.49
CA ASN A 21 14.33 16.21 9.71
C ASN A 21 15.84 16.51 9.72
N ILE A 22 16.67 15.59 9.20
CA ILE A 22 18.11 15.86 9.00
C ILE A 22 18.29 16.98 7.97
N ALA A 23 17.59 16.93 6.82
CA ALA A 23 17.64 17.98 5.82
C ALA A 23 17.26 19.37 6.39
N ARG A 24 16.29 19.43 7.31
CA ARG A 24 15.95 20.66 8.04
C ARG A 24 17.07 21.13 8.96
N ALA A 25 17.67 20.23 9.75
CA ALA A 25 18.77 20.56 10.64
C ALA A 25 20.00 21.09 9.88
N LEU A 26 20.21 20.60 8.65
CA LEU A 26 21.27 21.06 7.74
C LEU A 26 20.87 22.30 6.93
N ASN A 27 19.68 22.87 7.13
CA ASN A 27 19.13 24.00 6.36
C ASN A 27 19.00 23.78 4.84
N ILE A 28 18.97 22.52 4.38
CA ILE A 28 18.79 22.17 2.97
C ILE A 28 17.34 21.81 2.60
N HIS A 29 16.40 21.89 3.54
CA HIS A 29 14.99 21.57 3.30
C HIS A 29 14.29 22.46 2.26
N GLN A 30 14.84 23.64 1.96
CA GLN A 30 14.35 24.55 0.92
C GLN A 30 14.98 24.26 -0.46
N THR A 31 15.91 23.32 -0.56
CA THR A 31 16.49 22.91 -1.84
C THR A 31 15.57 21.90 -2.54
N PRO A 32 15.76 21.65 -3.84
CA PRO A 32 15.04 20.59 -4.54
C PRO A 32 15.15 19.20 -3.88
N LEU A 33 16.30 18.86 -3.27
CA LEU A 33 16.45 17.64 -2.48
C LEU A 33 15.52 17.66 -1.24
N GLY A 34 15.43 18.80 -0.56
CA GLY A 34 14.46 19.02 0.52
C GLY A 34 13.01 18.80 0.07
N SER A 35 12.62 19.37 -1.07
CA SER A 35 11.28 19.17 -1.67
C SER A 35 11.02 17.71 -2.04
N LEU A 36 12.02 16.97 -2.53
CA LEU A 36 11.89 15.54 -2.84
C LEU A 36 11.67 14.71 -1.57
N LEU A 37 12.44 14.98 -0.51
CA LEU A 37 12.26 14.32 0.78
C LEU A 37 10.88 14.63 1.38
N GLN A 38 10.40 15.87 1.24
CA GLN A 38 9.06 16.28 1.67
C GLN A 38 7.97 15.57 0.86
N LEU A 39 8.12 15.45 -0.46
CA LEU A 39 7.21 14.69 -1.32
C LEU A 39 7.10 13.24 -0.86
N CYS A 40 8.23 12.57 -0.62
CA CYS A 40 8.25 11.19 -0.17
C CYS A 40 7.59 11.05 1.21
N LYS A 41 7.92 11.95 2.15
CA LYS A 41 7.30 12.02 3.47
C LYS A 41 5.77 12.17 3.39
N SER A 42 5.26 13.04 2.53
CA SER A 42 3.81 13.20 2.34
C SER A 42 3.18 11.95 1.71
N SER A 43 3.85 11.36 0.71
CA SER A 43 3.35 10.17 0.00
C SER A 43 3.20 8.96 0.92
N VAL A 44 4.20 8.66 1.75
CA VAL A 44 4.14 7.50 2.68
C VAL A 44 3.07 7.66 3.76
N ASN A 45 2.65 8.90 4.03
CA ASN A 45 1.55 9.23 4.94
C ASN A 45 0.19 9.36 4.24
N PHE A 46 0.11 8.97 2.96
CA PHE A 46 -1.11 9.05 2.14
C PHE A 46 -1.63 10.50 1.93
N ASP A 47 -0.81 11.52 2.17
CA ASP A 47 -1.13 12.91 1.86
C ASP A 47 -0.72 13.24 0.41
N PHE A 48 -1.46 12.68 -0.53
CA PHE A 48 -1.14 12.78 -1.96
C PHE A 48 -1.34 14.20 -2.52
N HIS A 49 -2.21 14.99 -1.90
CA HIS A 49 -2.39 16.39 -2.26
C HIS A 49 -1.14 17.21 -1.92
N ALA A 50 -0.62 17.07 -0.70
CA ALA A 50 0.64 17.72 -0.33
C ALA A 50 1.80 17.21 -1.19
N ALA A 51 1.92 15.90 -1.40
CA ALA A 51 2.97 15.30 -2.22
C ALA A 51 2.96 15.84 -3.66
N ARG A 52 1.77 15.92 -4.29
CA ARG A 52 1.60 16.46 -5.64
C ARG A 52 2.07 17.91 -5.77
N SER A 53 1.82 18.73 -4.75
CA SER A 53 2.16 20.16 -4.78
C SER A 53 3.67 20.42 -4.91
N MET A 54 4.50 19.44 -4.53
CA MET A 54 5.97 19.52 -4.61
C MET A 54 6.53 19.11 -5.98
N LEU A 55 5.75 18.42 -6.83
CA LEU A 55 6.25 17.88 -8.11
C LEU A 55 6.82 18.92 -9.09
N PRO A 56 6.27 20.14 -9.23
CA PRO A 56 6.81 21.14 -10.17
C PRO A 56 8.28 21.48 -9.90
N ASP A 57 8.69 21.47 -8.63
CA ASP A 57 10.05 21.81 -8.18
C ASP A 57 11.05 20.69 -8.48
N LEU A 58 10.57 19.51 -8.89
CA LEU A 58 11.37 18.29 -9.05
C LEU A 58 11.55 17.86 -10.50
N LYS A 59 11.08 18.66 -11.46
CA LYS A 59 11.15 18.33 -12.91
C LYS A 59 12.58 18.02 -13.39
N ASP A 60 13.60 18.59 -12.74
CA ASP A 60 15.00 18.46 -13.12
C ASP A 60 15.69 17.25 -12.44
N PHE A 61 15.04 16.64 -11.44
CA PHE A 61 15.54 15.44 -10.73
C PHE A 61 15.25 14.14 -11.49
N PHE A 62 14.25 14.18 -12.35
CA PHE A 62 13.74 13.00 -13.05
C PHE A 62 13.88 13.16 -14.55
N SER A 63 13.97 12.04 -15.26
CA SER A 63 13.79 12.08 -16.71
C SER A 63 12.40 12.65 -17.05
N LYS A 64 12.22 13.15 -18.27
CA LYS A 64 10.91 13.64 -18.74
C LYS A 64 9.84 12.53 -18.68
N GLU A 65 10.24 11.28 -18.88
CA GLU A 65 9.35 10.13 -18.79
C GLU A 65 8.95 9.86 -17.34
N ASP A 66 9.91 9.79 -16.43
CA ASP A 66 9.68 9.53 -15.00
C ASP A 66 8.86 10.64 -14.35
N SER A 67 9.14 11.91 -14.68
CA SER A 67 8.34 13.06 -14.23
C SER A 67 6.87 12.90 -14.59
N ARG A 68 6.58 12.49 -15.84
CA ARG A 68 5.18 12.25 -16.28
C ARG A 68 4.56 11.06 -15.59
N LYS A 69 5.32 9.97 -15.38
CA LYS A 69 4.84 8.78 -14.65
C LYS A 69 4.46 9.14 -13.22
N LEU A 70 5.31 9.89 -12.51
CA LEU A 70 5.07 10.35 -11.15
C LEU A 70 3.87 11.28 -11.06
N GLN A 71 3.75 12.24 -11.99
CA GLN A 71 2.60 13.13 -12.04
C GLN A 71 1.28 12.36 -12.22
N ARG A 72 1.24 11.45 -13.19
CA ARG A 72 0.08 10.59 -13.43
C ARG A 72 -0.23 9.70 -12.24
N ASN A 73 0.79 9.13 -11.59
CA ASN A 73 0.61 8.32 -10.39
C ASN A 73 -0.06 9.13 -9.27
N HIS A 74 0.39 10.36 -8.99
CA HIS A 74 -0.23 11.21 -7.97
C HIS A 74 -1.65 11.65 -8.34
N GLU A 75 -1.90 11.94 -9.62
CA GLU A 75 -3.25 12.19 -10.14
C GLU A 75 -4.17 10.99 -9.90
N ALA A 76 -3.70 9.78 -10.21
CA ALA A 76 -4.44 8.54 -10.01
C ALA A 76 -4.69 8.24 -8.52
N LEU A 77 -3.71 8.50 -7.64
CA LEU A 77 -3.86 8.37 -6.19
C LEU A 77 -4.92 9.33 -5.63
N ILE A 78 -4.90 10.59 -6.04
CA ILE A 78 -5.91 11.59 -5.65
C ILE A 78 -7.29 11.23 -6.18
N ALA A 79 -7.37 10.66 -7.38
CA ALA A 79 -8.63 10.20 -7.96
C ALA A 79 -9.11 8.86 -7.36
N GLY A 80 -8.30 8.19 -6.54
CA GLY A 80 -8.61 6.89 -5.95
C GLY A 80 -8.62 5.76 -6.97
N GLU A 81 -7.82 5.83 -8.04
CA GLU A 81 -7.75 4.76 -9.04
C GLU A 81 -7.21 3.46 -8.41
N PRO A 82 -7.88 2.30 -8.63
CA PRO A 82 -7.52 1.04 -7.97
C PRO A 82 -6.05 0.65 -8.12
N ASP A 83 -5.50 0.71 -9.33
CA ASP A 83 -4.11 0.35 -9.65
C ASP A 83 -3.12 1.13 -8.76
N ALA A 84 -3.31 2.45 -8.69
CA ALA A 84 -2.46 3.33 -7.90
C ALA A 84 -2.66 3.09 -6.39
N MET A 85 -3.90 2.99 -5.93
CA MET A 85 -4.21 2.79 -4.51
C MET A 85 -3.69 1.45 -3.97
N PHE A 86 -3.83 0.35 -4.71
CA PHE A 86 -3.28 -0.94 -4.32
C PHE A 86 -1.75 -0.96 -4.38
N SER A 87 -1.14 -0.26 -5.34
CA SER A 87 0.33 -0.08 -5.39
C SER A 87 0.82 0.60 -4.12
N GLU A 88 0.17 1.69 -3.72
CA GLU A 88 0.55 2.47 -2.54
C GLU A 88 0.29 1.70 -1.24
N HIS A 89 -0.80 0.94 -1.16
CA HIS A 89 -1.05 0.05 -0.02
C HIS A 89 0.04 -1.01 0.13
N LEU A 90 0.44 -1.65 -0.98
CA LEU A 90 1.52 -2.66 -0.99
C LEU A 90 2.86 -2.05 -0.54
N TRP A 91 3.19 -0.86 -1.05
CA TRP A 91 4.35 -0.08 -0.58
C TRP A 91 4.28 0.23 0.90
N SER A 92 3.11 0.65 1.37
CA SER A 92 2.93 0.99 2.79
C SER A 92 3.17 -0.20 3.72
N MET A 93 2.85 -1.43 3.29
CA MET A 93 3.20 -2.65 4.02
C MET A 93 4.70 -2.95 3.95
N ARG A 94 5.32 -2.76 2.79
CA ARG A 94 6.78 -2.91 2.62
C ARG A 94 7.56 -1.98 3.55
N PHE A 95 7.12 -0.72 3.70
CA PHE A 95 7.76 0.22 4.63
C PHE A 95 7.77 -0.31 6.05
N GLN A 96 6.64 -0.85 6.53
CA GLN A 96 6.57 -1.41 7.89
C GLN A 96 7.52 -2.59 8.07
N LEU A 97 7.69 -3.45 7.05
CA LEU A 97 8.65 -4.54 7.13
C LEU A 97 10.10 -4.05 7.21
N GLU A 98 10.49 -3.10 6.36
CA GLU A 98 11.85 -2.56 6.34
C GLU A 98 12.16 -1.70 7.58
N GLN A 99 11.12 -1.23 8.27
CA GLN A 99 11.21 -0.51 9.54
C GLN A 99 11.04 -1.42 10.77
N GLU A 100 10.82 -2.73 10.57
CA GLU A 100 10.60 -3.73 11.63
C GLU A 100 9.32 -3.49 12.47
N GLU A 101 8.36 -2.76 11.91
CA GLU A 101 7.06 -2.43 12.50
C GLU A 101 6.01 -3.52 12.21
N PHE A 102 6.26 -4.74 12.71
CA PHE A 102 5.48 -5.94 12.35
C PHE A 102 4.00 -5.90 12.78
N ILE A 103 3.69 -5.20 13.87
CA ILE A 103 2.31 -5.02 14.33
C ILE A 103 1.51 -4.19 13.31
N ASP A 104 2.09 -3.10 12.84
CA ASP A 104 1.46 -2.21 11.87
C ASP A 104 1.39 -2.86 10.48
N PHE A 105 2.39 -3.66 10.11
CA PHE A 105 2.32 -4.52 8.93
C PHE A 105 1.07 -5.40 8.94
N LEU A 106 0.80 -6.12 10.05
CA LEU A 106 -0.39 -6.96 10.16
C LEU A 106 -1.69 -6.16 10.12
N GLY A 107 -1.72 -4.96 10.71
CA GLY A 107 -2.84 -4.04 10.59
C GLY A 107 -3.16 -3.69 9.14
N ARG A 108 -2.12 -3.32 8.37
CA ARG A 108 -2.23 -2.97 6.96
C ARG A 108 -2.59 -4.17 6.09
N LEU A 109 -2.10 -5.37 6.39
CA LEU A 109 -2.47 -6.62 5.72
C LEU A 109 -3.97 -6.91 5.86
N TYR A 110 -4.53 -6.74 7.06
CA TYR A 110 -5.97 -6.95 7.27
C TYR A 110 -6.81 -5.93 6.48
N ARG A 111 -6.40 -4.66 6.47
CA ARG A 111 -7.02 -3.61 5.64
C ARG A 111 -6.91 -3.93 4.15
N PHE A 112 -5.77 -4.45 3.70
CA PHE A 112 -5.57 -4.89 2.33
C PHE A 112 -6.57 -5.98 1.96
N ASN A 113 -6.72 -7.00 2.80
CA ASN A 113 -7.64 -8.10 2.57
C ASN A 113 -9.08 -7.58 2.39
N GLU A 114 -9.55 -6.76 3.32
CA GLU A 114 -10.89 -6.14 3.23
C GLU A 114 -11.06 -5.28 1.96
N ALA A 115 -10.06 -4.45 1.63
CA ALA A 115 -10.09 -3.60 0.43
C ALA A 115 -10.12 -4.43 -0.86
N PHE A 116 -9.35 -5.53 -0.94
CA PHE A 116 -9.35 -6.45 -2.07
C PHE A 116 -10.72 -7.07 -2.29
N PHE A 117 -11.35 -7.59 -1.23
CA PHE A 117 -12.70 -8.15 -1.32
C PHE A 117 -13.71 -7.11 -1.80
N LYS A 118 -13.69 -5.90 -1.24
CA LYS A 118 -14.55 -4.79 -1.68
C LYS A 118 -14.32 -4.46 -3.17
N TYR A 119 -13.06 -4.37 -3.60
CA TYR A 119 -12.70 -4.14 -5.00
C TYR A 119 -13.26 -5.20 -5.94
N VAL A 120 -13.06 -6.48 -5.64
CA VAL A 120 -13.55 -7.58 -6.48
C VAL A 120 -15.09 -7.59 -6.53
N PHE A 121 -15.76 -7.31 -5.42
CA PHE A 121 -17.21 -7.13 -5.39
C PHE A 121 -17.66 -6.01 -6.33
N VAL A 122 -17.10 -4.80 -6.17
CA VAL A 122 -17.46 -3.62 -6.97
C VAL A 122 -17.17 -3.84 -8.45
N LEU A 123 -15.99 -4.40 -8.77
CA LEU A 123 -15.59 -4.73 -10.13
C LEU A 123 -16.61 -5.67 -10.79
N LYS A 124 -17.05 -6.71 -10.09
CA LYS A 124 -18.05 -7.66 -10.61
C LYS A 124 -19.45 -7.05 -10.70
N HIS A 125 -19.82 -6.20 -9.73
CA HIS A 125 -21.18 -5.67 -9.60
C HIS A 125 -21.45 -4.47 -10.51
N THR A 126 -20.48 -3.57 -10.67
CA THR A 126 -20.63 -2.29 -11.39
C THR A 126 -19.51 -1.99 -12.38
N GLY A 127 -18.47 -2.81 -12.45
CA GLY A 127 -17.24 -2.48 -13.16
C GLY A 127 -16.27 -1.63 -12.34
N LYS A 128 -15.16 -1.22 -12.96
CA LYS A 128 -14.09 -0.47 -12.30
C LYS A 128 -14.60 0.91 -11.85
N LYS A 129 -14.35 1.23 -10.59
CA LYS A 129 -14.69 2.51 -9.94
C LYS A 129 -13.51 2.98 -9.11
N SER A 130 -13.47 4.29 -8.83
CA SER A 130 -12.56 4.84 -7.82
C SER A 130 -12.83 4.16 -6.47
N ILE A 131 -11.77 3.88 -5.72
CA ILE A 131 -11.84 3.35 -4.35
C ILE A 131 -12.55 4.32 -3.40
N PHE A 132 -12.59 5.62 -3.73
CA PHE A 132 -13.31 6.64 -2.98
C PHE A 132 -14.81 6.71 -3.29
N ASP A 133 -15.29 5.92 -4.26
CA ASP A 133 -16.72 5.83 -4.55
C ASP A 133 -17.46 5.23 -3.35
N GLU A 134 -18.59 5.84 -3.00
CA GLU A 134 -19.49 5.42 -1.92
C GLU A 134 -19.91 3.93 -2.00
N ILE A 135 -19.85 3.31 -3.18
CA ILE A 135 -20.11 1.86 -3.33
C ILE A 135 -19.16 0.98 -2.50
N TYR A 136 -17.96 1.46 -2.16
CA TYR A 136 -17.00 0.73 -1.33
C TYR A 136 -17.35 0.73 0.18
N GLU A 137 -18.33 1.54 0.59
CA GLU A 137 -18.80 1.55 1.98
C GLU A 137 -19.40 0.19 2.37
N GLU A 138 -18.96 -0.34 3.52
CA GLU A 138 -19.38 -1.65 3.99
C GLU A 138 -20.90 -1.76 4.12
N GLY A 139 -21.55 -0.75 4.71
CA GLY A 139 -23.00 -0.74 4.87
C GLY A 139 -23.76 -0.77 3.54
N ARG A 140 -23.19 -0.15 2.49
CA ARG A 140 -23.78 -0.15 1.14
C ARG A 140 -23.62 -1.51 0.48
N ILE A 141 -22.42 -2.09 0.53
CA ILE A 141 -22.15 -3.44 0.00
C ILE A 141 -23.07 -4.46 0.68
N LEU A 142 -23.12 -4.50 2.01
CA LEU A 142 -23.97 -5.43 2.76
C LEU A 142 -25.46 -5.25 2.44
N ARG A 143 -25.93 -4.01 2.23
CA ARG A 143 -27.30 -3.73 1.80
C ARG A 143 -27.58 -4.28 0.40
N ILE A 144 -26.66 -4.12 -0.54
CA ILE A 144 -26.78 -4.68 -1.90
C ILE A 144 -26.79 -6.20 -1.86
N LEU A 145 -25.84 -6.81 -1.13
CA LEU A 145 -25.75 -8.25 -0.93
C LEU A 145 -27.04 -8.83 -0.36
N ARG A 146 -27.64 -8.18 0.63
CA ARG A 146 -28.93 -8.59 1.20
C ARG A 146 -30.09 -8.45 0.22
N LYS A 147 -30.27 -7.26 -0.37
CA LYS A 147 -31.46 -6.95 -1.18
C LYS A 147 -31.45 -7.61 -2.55
N LYS A 148 -30.28 -7.68 -3.20
CA LYS A 148 -30.16 -8.16 -4.59
C LYS A 148 -29.74 -9.63 -4.66
N TYR A 149 -28.92 -10.08 -3.73
CA TYR A 149 -28.31 -11.42 -3.76
C TYR A 149 -28.78 -12.34 -2.62
N ASN A 150 -29.68 -11.87 -1.75
CA ASN A 150 -30.22 -12.64 -0.61
C ASN A 150 -29.14 -13.12 0.39
N ILE A 151 -28.00 -12.42 0.49
CA ILE A 151 -26.89 -12.76 1.39
C ILE A 151 -26.99 -11.95 2.69
N HIS A 152 -27.08 -12.65 3.82
CA HIS A 152 -27.41 -12.06 5.12
C HIS A 152 -26.23 -12.02 6.12
N ASN A 153 -25.01 -12.34 5.69
CA ASN A 153 -23.84 -12.35 6.55
C ASN A 153 -23.44 -10.91 6.96
N ARG A 154 -23.14 -10.71 8.26
CA ARG A 154 -22.72 -9.40 8.80
C ARG A 154 -21.24 -9.10 8.53
N ASN A 155 -20.41 -10.13 8.39
CA ASN A 155 -19.00 -9.96 8.06
C ASN A 155 -18.87 -9.76 6.55
N ILE A 156 -18.33 -8.61 6.14
CA ILE A 156 -18.25 -8.23 4.73
C ILE A 156 -17.39 -9.18 3.88
N ILE A 157 -16.25 -9.66 4.40
CA ILE A 157 -15.37 -10.59 3.68
C ILE A 157 -16.13 -11.89 3.39
N PHE A 158 -16.77 -12.49 4.40
CA PHE A 158 -17.55 -13.71 4.20
C PHE A 158 -18.77 -13.48 3.30
N ALA A 159 -19.47 -12.34 3.44
CA ALA A 159 -20.61 -12.00 2.59
C ALA A 159 -20.21 -11.88 1.12
N ILE A 160 -19.09 -11.20 0.83
CA ILE A 160 -18.55 -11.07 -0.52
C ILE A 160 -18.04 -12.42 -1.03
N HIS A 161 -17.37 -13.21 -0.19
CA HIS A 161 -16.93 -14.57 -0.57
C HIS A 161 -18.12 -15.43 -1.02
N THR A 162 -19.22 -15.44 -0.26
CA THR A 162 -20.46 -16.13 -0.65
C THR A 162 -21.01 -15.61 -1.97
N PHE A 163 -21.02 -14.29 -2.17
CA PHE A 163 -21.44 -13.68 -3.44
C PHE A 163 -20.59 -14.16 -4.62
N LEU A 164 -19.26 -14.18 -4.48
CA LEU A 164 -18.36 -14.56 -5.56
C LEU A 164 -18.52 -16.05 -5.92
N LEU A 165 -18.76 -16.92 -4.94
CA LEU A 165 -19.06 -18.33 -5.18
C LEU A 165 -20.41 -18.55 -5.88
N GLN A 166 -21.40 -17.68 -5.65
CA GLN A 166 -22.71 -17.76 -6.32
C GLN A 166 -22.68 -17.21 -7.75
N THR A 167 -21.76 -16.32 -8.08
CA THR A 167 -21.69 -15.71 -9.41
C THR A 167 -20.82 -16.50 -10.38
N SER A 168 -21.43 -17.04 -11.44
CA SER A 168 -20.72 -17.68 -12.56
C SER A 168 -20.80 -16.81 -13.83
N PRO A 169 -19.72 -16.73 -14.66
CA PRO A 169 -18.39 -17.24 -14.38
C PRO A 169 -17.65 -16.36 -13.35
N MET A 170 -16.79 -17.00 -12.57
CA MET A 170 -15.85 -16.31 -11.68
C MET A 170 -14.81 -15.56 -12.52
N MET A 171 -14.43 -14.36 -12.10
CA MET A 171 -13.43 -13.57 -12.83
C MET A 171 -12.07 -14.27 -12.80
N PRO A 172 -11.25 -14.15 -13.87
CA PRO A 172 -9.89 -14.67 -13.86
C PRO A 172 -9.10 -14.20 -12.63
N GLY A 173 -8.28 -15.09 -12.06
CA GLY A 173 -7.43 -14.79 -10.91
C GLY A 173 -8.15 -14.68 -9.54
N VAL A 174 -9.45 -14.37 -9.54
CA VAL A 174 -10.21 -14.20 -8.30
C VAL A 174 -10.27 -15.50 -7.50
N LYS A 175 -10.46 -16.65 -8.14
CA LYS A 175 -10.51 -17.94 -7.44
C LYS A 175 -9.26 -18.17 -6.59
N GLN A 176 -8.09 -18.05 -7.21
CA GLN A 176 -6.80 -18.26 -6.55
C GLN A 176 -6.58 -17.23 -5.45
N ALA A 177 -6.96 -15.96 -5.68
CA ALA A 177 -6.85 -14.93 -4.66
C ALA A 177 -7.78 -15.19 -3.46
N LEU A 178 -9.01 -15.68 -3.68
CA LEU A 178 -9.92 -16.04 -2.61
C LEU A 178 -9.39 -17.21 -1.77
N GLU A 179 -8.92 -18.27 -2.44
CA GLU A 179 -8.33 -19.44 -1.77
C GLU A 179 -7.13 -19.03 -0.91
N PHE A 180 -6.28 -18.14 -1.41
CA PHE A 180 -5.16 -17.58 -0.68
C PHE A 180 -5.59 -16.72 0.52
N LEU A 181 -6.44 -15.71 0.28
CA LEU A 181 -6.81 -14.71 1.28
C LEU A 181 -7.77 -15.23 2.37
N THR A 182 -8.43 -16.37 2.12
CA THR A 182 -9.28 -17.07 3.11
C THR A 182 -8.66 -18.36 3.61
N GLY A 183 -7.45 -18.68 3.16
CA GLY A 183 -6.71 -19.86 3.53
C GLY A 183 -6.30 -19.88 5.01
N LYS A 184 -5.80 -21.04 5.44
CA LYS A 184 -5.42 -21.29 6.83
C LYS A 184 -4.35 -20.32 7.32
N GLU A 185 -3.34 -20.03 6.50
CA GLU A 185 -2.24 -19.15 6.91
C GLU A 185 -2.72 -17.70 7.06
N MET A 186 -3.53 -17.20 6.12
CA MET A 186 -4.08 -15.84 6.21
C MET A 186 -5.00 -15.67 7.43
N LYS A 187 -5.78 -16.71 7.76
CA LYS A 187 -6.56 -16.76 8.99
C LYS A 187 -5.66 -16.70 10.24
N ALA A 188 -4.57 -17.46 10.26
CA ALA A 188 -3.64 -17.45 11.37
C ALA A 188 -2.96 -16.08 11.56
N LEU A 189 -2.63 -15.38 10.47
CA LEU A 189 -2.14 -13.99 10.52
C LEU A 189 -3.21 -13.01 11.04
N ALA A 190 -4.47 -13.20 10.65
CA ALA A 190 -5.58 -12.41 11.20
C ALA A 190 -5.77 -12.65 12.71
N ASP A 191 -5.63 -13.88 13.18
CA ASP A 191 -5.70 -14.22 14.60
C ASP A 191 -4.52 -13.63 15.40
N LEU A 192 -3.32 -13.63 14.81
CA LEU A 192 -2.14 -12.96 15.36
C LEU A 192 -2.37 -11.45 15.50
N ARG A 193 -2.93 -10.80 14.47
CA ARG A 193 -3.35 -9.39 14.51
C ARG A 193 -4.42 -9.15 15.58
N ASN A 194 -5.42 -10.01 15.68
CA ASN A 194 -6.52 -9.83 16.63
C ASN A 194 -6.03 -9.88 18.08
N SER A 195 -4.97 -10.65 18.34
CA SER A 195 -4.34 -10.78 19.65
C SER A 195 -3.41 -9.61 20.00
N SER A 196 -3.06 -8.73 19.05
CA SER A 196 -2.16 -7.60 19.25
C SER A 196 -2.89 -6.28 19.54
N ILE A 197 -2.14 -5.22 19.84
CA ILE A 197 -2.66 -3.88 20.18
C ILE A 197 -3.44 -3.20 19.03
N VAL A 198 -3.12 -3.54 17.78
CA VAL A 198 -3.86 -3.06 16.60
C VAL A 198 -5.20 -3.80 16.45
N GLY A 199 -5.36 -4.95 17.13
CA GLY A 199 -6.59 -5.72 17.20
C GLY A 199 -7.39 -5.45 18.47
N HIS A 200 -7.59 -6.51 19.25
CA HIS A 200 -8.37 -6.49 20.50
C HIS A 200 -7.56 -6.99 21.70
N GLY A 201 -6.25 -7.21 21.54
CA GLY A 201 -5.37 -7.74 22.58
C GLY A 201 -4.14 -6.86 22.82
N PHE A 202 -3.13 -7.44 23.46
CA PHE A 202 -1.88 -6.75 23.83
C PHE A 202 -0.64 -7.61 23.55
N ARG A 203 -0.78 -8.68 22.77
CA ARG A 203 0.32 -9.58 22.44
C ARG A 203 1.31 -8.88 21.50
N ALA A 204 2.60 -9.01 21.79
CA ALA A 204 3.66 -8.60 20.88
C ALA A 204 3.65 -9.43 19.58
N VAL A 205 4.20 -8.87 18.50
CA VAL A 205 4.36 -9.53 17.21
C VAL A 205 5.78 -9.30 16.71
N SER A 206 6.46 -10.38 16.33
CA SER A 206 7.78 -10.34 15.69
C SER A 206 7.72 -10.94 14.28
N GLU A 207 8.81 -10.77 13.51
CA GLU A 207 8.96 -11.40 12.19
C GLU A 207 8.85 -12.93 12.27
N GLU A 208 9.46 -13.55 13.28
CA GLU A 208 9.44 -15.01 13.45
C GLU A 208 8.02 -15.51 13.67
N MET A 209 7.21 -14.78 14.43
CA MET A 209 5.82 -15.14 14.67
C MET A 209 5.00 -15.12 13.37
N ILE A 210 5.22 -14.14 12.50
CA ILE A 210 4.58 -14.08 11.17
C ILE A 210 5.07 -15.22 10.29
N THR A 211 6.39 -15.45 10.28
CA THR A 211 7.04 -16.49 9.48
C THR A 211 6.54 -17.89 9.84
N GLN A 212 6.31 -18.16 11.13
CA GLN A 212 5.75 -19.43 11.61
C GLN A 212 4.33 -19.71 11.12
N GLN A 213 3.54 -18.67 10.81
CA GLN A 213 2.16 -18.85 10.34
C GLN A 213 2.04 -18.95 8.82
N PHE A 214 3.03 -18.44 8.07
CA PHE A 214 2.99 -18.39 6.61
C PHE A 214 4.37 -18.72 6.02
N ALA A 215 5.19 -17.69 5.84
CA ALA A 215 6.51 -17.68 5.23
C ALA A 215 7.13 -16.31 5.59
N PRO A 216 8.40 -16.03 5.24
CA PRO A 216 8.98 -14.71 5.46
C PRO A 216 8.05 -13.61 4.90
N PRO A 217 7.80 -12.50 5.63
CA PRO A 217 6.78 -11.52 5.23
C PRO A 217 6.97 -10.91 3.83
N LYS A 218 8.21 -10.89 3.33
CA LYS A 218 8.52 -10.48 1.95
C LYS A 218 7.86 -11.39 0.91
N VAL A 219 7.87 -12.71 1.14
CA VAL A 219 7.19 -13.68 0.26
C VAL A 219 5.68 -13.46 0.24
N LEU A 220 5.10 -13.07 1.39
CA LEU A 220 3.69 -12.71 1.45
C LEU A 220 3.38 -11.51 0.55
N LEU A 221 4.19 -10.44 0.59
CA LEU A 221 4.01 -9.29 -0.30
C LEU A 221 4.08 -9.67 -1.78
N ASP A 222 5.00 -10.56 -2.14
CA ASP A 222 5.13 -11.03 -3.53
C ASP A 222 3.89 -11.83 -3.97
N GLN A 223 3.32 -12.67 -3.10
CA GLN A 223 2.06 -13.37 -3.39
C GLN A 223 0.87 -12.39 -3.54
N LEU A 224 0.77 -11.38 -2.68
CA LEU A 224 -0.26 -10.35 -2.79
C LEU A 224 -0.15 -9.59 -4.12
N TYR A 225 1.07 -9.22 -4.52
CA TYR A 225 1.34 -8.60 -5.81
C TYR A 225 0.85 -9.48 -6.97
N LEU A 226 1.19 -10.78 -6.97
CA LEU A 226 0.76 -11.71 -8.03
C LEU A 226 -0.77 -11.82 -8.09
N HIS A 227 -1.45 -11.88 -6.94
CA HIS A 227 -2.92 -11.92 -6.92
C HIS A 227 -3.57 -10.65 -7.47
N LEU A 228 -3.00 -9.47 -7.20
CA LEU A 228 -3.47 -8.21 -7.80
C LEU A 228 -3.31 -8.23 -9.33
N GLN A 229 -2.18 -8.72 -9.83
CA GLN A 229 -1.96 -8.85 -11.27
C GLN A 229 -2.95 -9.82 -11.92
N HIS A 230 -3.21 -10.97 -11.29
CA HIS A 230 -4.15 -11.95 -11.81
C HIS A 230 -5.60 -11.44 -11.90
N VAL A 231 -5.98 -10.46 -11.06
CA VAL A 231 -7.28 -9.78 -11.17
C VAL A 231 -7.26 -8.55 -12.09
N GLY A 232 -6.16 -8.34 -12.81
CA GLY A 232 -6.03 -7.31 -13.85
C GLY A 232 -5.60 -5.93 -13.35
N LEU A 233 -5.03 -5.82 -12.14
CA LEU A 233 -4.46 -4.57 -11.66
C LEU A 233 -2.99 -4.43 -12.10
N ASN A 234 -2.62 -3.24 -12.57
CA ASN A 234 -1.23 -2.91 -12.85
C ASN A 234 -0.58 -2.28 -11.61
N ILE A 235 0.36 -2.98 -10.98
CA ILE A 235 0.94 -2.59 -9.70
C ILE A 235 2.36 -2.05 -9.89
N ASP A 236 2.61 -0.83 -9.45
CA ASP A 236 3.94 -0.20 -9.47
C ASP A 236 4.75 -0.57 -8.23
N THR A 237 5.77 -1.39 -8.43
CA THR A 237 6.71 -1.85 -7.38
C THR A 237 8.06 -1.14 -7.45
N GLN A 238 8.21 -0.09 -8.26
CA GLN A 238 9.48 0.59 -8.50
C GLN A 238 9.50 2.06 -8.06
N LYS A 239 8.33 2.69 -7.90
CA LYS A 239 8.20 4.11 -7.47
C LYS A 239 9.21 4.55 -6.42
N TYR A 240 9.23 3.91 -5.25
CA TYR A 240 10.08 4.36 -4.14
C TYR A 240 11.54 3.93 -4.25
N HIS A 241 11.84 2.88 -5.02
CA HIS A 241 13.21 2.57 -5.41
C HIS A 241 13.79 3.68 -6.30
N LEU A 242 13.02 4.12 -7.30
CA LEU A 242 13.40 5.26 -8.14
C LEU A 242 13.61 6.52 -7.29
N MET A 243 12.72 6.83 -6.34
CA MET A 243 12.88 7.99 -5.45
C MET A 243 14.19 7.90 -4.65
N ASN A 244 14.48 6.73 -4.06
CA ASN A 244 15.69 6.52 -3.26
C ASN A 244 16.97 6.63 -4.09
N ASP A 245 16.97 6.11 -5.32
CA ASP A 245 18.11 6.21 -6.22
C ASP A 245 18.41 7.65 -6.59
N VAL A 246 17.35 8.43 -6.89
CA VAL A 246 17.49 9.86 -7.20
C VAL A 246 17.99 10.62 -5.98
N ILE A 247 17.43 10.40 -4.78
CA ILE A 247 17.88 11.03 -3.53
C ILE A 247 19.37 10.73 -3.30
N THR A 248 19.76 9.46 -3.39
CA THR A 248 21.14 9.02 -3.13
C THR A 248 22.12 9.72 -4.07
N LYS A 249 21.82 9.75 -5.37
CA LYS A 249 22.65 10.43 -6.37
C LYS A 249 22.73 11.94 -6.16
N SER A 250 21.63 12.57 -5.75
CA SER A 250 21.62 14.02 -5.48
C SER A 250 22.47 14.37 -4.26
N VAL A 251 22.40 13.56 -3.19
CA VAL A 251 23.26 13.70 -2.01
C VAL A 251 24.74 13.51 -2.38
N GLU A 252 25.06 12.51 -3.21
CA GLU A 252 26.45 12.29 -3.65
C GLU A 252 26.98 13.47 -4.49
N ARG A 253 26.16 14.06 -5.37
CA ARG A 253 26.57 15.19 -6.24
C ARG A 253 26.74 16.51 -5.51
N GLU A 254 25.85 16.83 -4.58
CA GLU A 254 25.91 18.12 -3.86
C GLU A 254 27.05 18.17 -2.83
N PHE A 255 27.57 17.01 -2.41
CA PHE A 255 28.48 16.91 -1.26
C PHE A 255 29.72 16.02 -1.48
N SER A 256 30.06 15.74 -2.75
CA SER A 256 31.41 15.33 -3.19
C SER A 256 32.27 16.55 -3.46
#